data_AF-A0A4U6CSL6-F1
#
_entry.id   AF-A0A4U6CSL6-F1
#
_cell.length_a   1.000
_cell.length_b   1.000
_cell.length_c   1.000
_cell.angle_alpha   90.00
_cell.angle_beta   90.00
_cell.angle_gamma   90.00
#
_symmetry.space_group_name_H-M   'P 1'
#
loop_
_entity.id
_entity.type
_entity.pdbx_description
1 polymer ?
#
loop_
_entity_poly.entity_id
_entity_poly.type
_entity_poly.pdbx_seq_one_letter_code
_entity_poly.pdbx_strand_id
1 'polypeptide(L)'
;MCKNLYLLVLLLASSVSAQTSQQYFAAGTRAYTLLHPRIISQKTTAKPVLVAVIDDAFSLTHNALSGYYFTNVKEIRNNLQDDDRNGYTDDFQGWDMADGDGKVSLPADKASANFLHGSMIAGVIIRTAEQTLGKVRARKNLRILPIKVISDAASIGNYDLGYEGMKYAVDMGADIICLPWSGGSFDQKYLAYFELARQKGILILASSGNFSSETVQKPGGLPGVHMVSAIDTIFIKLPSANYSREVDLSAVGQTVLAPYAANDSLYMYLEKTSAAVALVTGCAAVIKSLSPKMSPEEIMALLQNTATNIDKANPDYLGKLGSGVPDMSRVVDYLSEKNKKMTDYFDPERANGSVLISKNEGASNWKFDMARKDVEMVFSLTGDTRNLTSQFLDFTDIDKKSIKKISIIEFPDELRIQSGNFSVRLNGKLPTSPILLNYYTIPKDSATLYCREIVALNDSTGTFEDGSGEANYTGNCSCKWQITVAQGKNIRLDFTQFALEDIKDNVLIFKGNGTQQENMMARFSGDKLPPSLVIDGNQVLVWFITDRNHHDKGFKINYQATDASPGVVQ
;
A
#
# COMPACT_ATOMS: atom_id res chain seq x y z
N MET A 1 -25.49 37.90 -45.34
CA MET A 1 -24.37 37.81 -44.36
C MET A 1 -24.64 36.89 -43.15
N CYS A 2 -25.88 36.65 -42.70
CA CYS A 2 -26.14 35.83 -41.49
C CYS A 2 -26.12 34.29 -41.64
N LYS A 3 -26.14 33.71 -42.86
CA LYS A 3 -26.09 32.24 -43.03
C LYS A 3 -24.67 31.64 -42.91
N ASN A 4 -23.63 32.41 -43.25
CA ASN A 4 -22.24 31.93 -43.17
C ASN A 4 -21.66 32.01 -41.76
N LEU A 5 -22.22 32.86 -40.88
CA LEU A 5 -21.79 32.98 -39.48
C LEU A 5 -22.30 31.80 -38.63
N TYR A 6 -23.51 31.30 -38.91
CA TYR A 6 -24.09 30.13 -38.23
C TYR A 6 -23.35 28.83 -38.53
N LEU A 7 -22.92 28.64 -39.79
CA LEU A 7 -22.16 27.46 -40.20
C LEU A 7 -20.75 27.46 -39.58
N LEU A 8 -20.12 28.62 -39.46
CA LEU A 8 -18.81 28.77 -38.82
C LEU A 8 -18.88 28.53 -37.30
N VAL A 9 -19.94 29.01 -36.63
CA VAL A 9 -20.16 28.78 -35.19
C VAL A 9 -20.50 27.31 -34.90
N LEU A 10 -21.27 26.63 -35.76
CA LEU A 10 -21.54 25.19 -35.63
C LEU A 10 -20.29 24.34 -35.91
N LEU A 11 -19.48 24.69 -36.91
CA LEU A 11 -18.21 24.02 -37.19
C LEU A 11 -17.21 24.20 -36.04
N LEU A 12 -17.10 25.42 -35.48
CA LEU A 12 -16.26 25.71 -34.31
C LEU A 12 -16.77 25.02 -33.03
N ALA A 13 -18.08 24.94 -32.80
CA ALA A 13 -18.65 24.22 -31.67
C ALA A 13 -18.43 22.70 -31.79
N SER A 14 -18.56 22.14 -33.01
CA SER A 14 -18.30 20.72 -33.28
C SER A 14 -16.82 20.35 -33.19
N SER A 15 -15.91 21.23 -33.61
CA SER A 15 -14.46 21.00 -33.49
C SER A 15 -13.98 21.15 -32.06
N VAL A 16 -14.49 22.12 -31.30
CA VAL A 16 -14.20 22.27 -29.85
C VAL A 16 -14.73 21.06 -29.08
N SER A 17 -15.95 20.58 -29.37
CA SER A 17 -16.54 19.37 -28.77
C SER A 17 -15.79 18.08 -29.14
N ALA A 18 -15.33 17.95 -30.39
CA ALA A 18 -14.50 16.84 -30.83
C ALA A 18 -13.11 16.87 -30.17
N GLN A 19 -12.52 18.05 -30.02
CA GLN A 19 -11.21 18.22 -29.39
C GLN A 19 -11.27 18.00 -27.87
N THR A 20 -12.35 18.44 -27.20
CA THR A 20 -12.58 18.09 -25.79
C THR A 20 -12.85 16.60 -25.62
N SER A 21 -13.73 15.98 -26.42
CA SER A 21 -14.01 14.54 -26.31
C SER A 21 -12.78 13.66 -26.59
N GLN A 22 -11.92 14.04 -27.55
CA GLN A 22 -10.65 13.37 -27.81
C GLN A 22 -9.65 13.56 -26.65
N GLN A 23 -9.60 14.75 -26.04
CA GLN A 23 -8.76 15.02 -24.87
C GLN A 23 -9.23 14.25 -23.63
N TYR A 24 -10.55 14.15 -23.41
CA TYR A 24 -11.17 13.36 -22.35
C TYR A 24 -10.93 11.85 -22.55
N PHE A 25 -11.09 11.34 -23.78
CA PHE A 25 -10.81 9.93 -24.09
C PHE A 25 -9.30 9.60 -23.95
N ALA A 26 -8.42 10.51 -24.35
CA ALA A 26 -6.98 10.36 -24.16
C ALA A 26 -6.58 10.38 -22.67
N ALA A 27 -7.18 11.26 -21.87
CA ALA A 27 -6.99 11.28 -20.42
C ALA A 27 -7.48 9.97 -19.77
N GLY A 28 -8.66 9.50 -20.17
CA GLY A 28 -9.27 8.26 -19.69
C GLY A 28 -8.49 6.98 -20.00
N THR A 29 -7.72 7.00 -21.08
CA THR A 29 -6.93 5.84 -21.53
C THR A 29 -5.48 5.87 -21.03
N ARG A 30 -5.02 7.01 -20.49
CA ARG A 30 -3.66 7.20 -19.98
C ARG A 30 -3.31 6.22 -18.86
N ALA A 31 -4.29 5.87 -18.01
CA ALA A 31 -4.13 4.86 -16.97
C ALA A 31 -3.62 3.52 -17.53
N TYR A 32 -4.15 3.09 -18.68
CA TYR A 32 -3.74 1.85 -19.33
C TYR A 32 -2.37 1.97 -20.02
N THR A 33 -2.05 3.13 -20.60
CA THR A 33 -0.75 3.33 -21.27
C THR A 33 0.41 3.40 -20.30
N LEU A 34 0.18 3.88 -19.07
CA LEU A 34 1.19 3.93 -18.00
C LEU A 34 1.55 2.55 -17.44
N LEU A 35 0.79 1.50 -17.80
CA LEU A 35 1.19 0.11 -17.59
C LEU A 35 2.20 -0.38 -18.63
N HIS A 36 2.57 0.47 -19.60
CA HIS A 36 3.45 0.14 -20.74
C HIS A 36 3.08 -1.17 -21.46
N PRO A 37 1.81 -1.38 -21.85
CA PRO A 37 1.40 -2.63 -22.46
C PRO A 37 2.01 -2.80 -23.86
N ARG A 38 2.35 -4.06 -24.19
CA ARG A 38 2.80 -4.45 -25.53
C ARG A 38 1.97 -5.63 -26.00
N ILE A 39 1.32 -5.52 -27.16
CA ILE A 39 0.58 -6.64 -27.76
C ILE A 39 1.57 -7.76 -28.11
N ILE A 40 1.37 -8.92 -27.51
CA ILE A 40 2.26 -10.07 -27.71
C ILE A 40 1.79 -10.93 -28.87
N SER A 41 2.70 -11.75 -29.43
CA SER A 41 2.39 -12.81 -30.40
C SER A 41 2.39 -14.22 -29.77
N GLN A 42 2.80 -14.33 -28.50
CA GLN A 42 3.00 -15.59 -27.77
C GLN A 42 1.71 -16.41 -27.64
N LYS A 43 1.86 -17.73 -27.54
CA LYS A 43 0.75 -18.65 -27.28
C LYS A 43 0.29 -18.48 -25.83
N THR A 44 -1.01 -18.34 -25.67
CA THR A 44 -1.70 -18.35 -24.39
C THR A 44 -2.18 -19.77 -24.06
N THR A 45 -2.78 -19.92 -22.90
CA THR A 45 -3.18 -21.21 -22.33
C THR A 45 -4.42 -21.82 -22.98
N ALA A 46 -4.61 -23.13 -22.78
CA ALA A 46 -5.80 -23.82 -23.25
C ALA A 46 -7.04 -23.53 -22.38
N LYS A 47 -6.86 -23.45 -21.05
CA LYS A 47 -7.92 -23.06 -20.10
C LYS A 47 -7.90 -21.52 -19.92
N PRO A 48 -9.05 -20.83 -20.06
CA PRO A 48 -9.16 -19.41 -19.72
C PRO A 48 -8.90 -19.18 -18.23
N VAL A 49 -8.25 -18.07 -17.89
CA VAL A 49 -8.11 -17.57 -16.52
C VAL A 49 -9.47 -17.08 -16.04
N LEU A 50 -9.92 -17.59 -14.89
CA LEU A 50 -11.17 -17.19 -14.26
C LEU A 50 -10.89 -16.11 -13.20
N VAL A 51 -11.42 -14.91 -13.41
CA VAL A 51 -11.29 -13.77 -12.49
C VAL A 51 -12.64 -13.51 -11.85
N ALA A 52 -12.76 -13.74 -10.56
CA ALA A 52 -13.95 -13.40 -9.80
C ALA A 52 -13.95 -11.90 -9.45
N VAL A 53 -15.07 -11.23 -9.69
CA VAL A 53 -15.30 -9.84 -9.32
C VAL A 53 -16.48 -9.80 -8.37
N ILE A 54 -16.24 -9.38 -7.13
CA ILE A 54 -17.23 -9.37 -6.05
C ILE A 54 -17.67 -7.92 -5.83
N ASP A 55 -18.87 -7.58 -6.31
CA ASP A 55 -19.31 -6.18 -6.46
C ASP A 55 -20.84 -6.01 -6.50
N ASP A 56 -21.33 -4.86 -6.98
CA ASP A 56 -22.73 -4.46 -6.96
C ASP A 56 -23.63 -5.17 -7.98
N ALA A 57 -23.34 -5.12 -9.28
CA ALA A 57 -24.02 -5.82 -10.36
C ALA A 57 -23.26 -5.69 -11.69
N PHE A 58 -23.71 -6.44 -12.69
CA PHE A 58 -22.97 -6.60 -13.94
C PHE A 58 -23.86 -6.42 -15.17
N SER A 59 -23.43 -5.56 -16.09
CA SER A 59 -24.05 -5.39 -17.40
C SER A 59 -23.64 -6.54 -18.31
N LEU A 60 -24.52 -7.53 -18.42
CA LEU A 60 -24.24 -8.75 -19.18
C LEU A 60 -24.25 -8.53 -20.70
N THR A 61 -24.84 -7.43 -21.17
CA THR A 61 -25.05 -7.09 -22.58
C THR A 61 -24.04 -6.09 -23.13
N HIS A 62 -23.34 -5.33 -22.27
CA HIS A 62 -22.42 -4.30 -22.72
C HIS A 62 -21.38 -4.82 -23.71
N ASN A 63 -21.13 -4.10 -24.80
CA ASN A 63 -20.30 -4.53 -25.94
C ASN A 63 -18.84 -4.87 -25.55
N ALA A 64 -18.33 -4.17 -24.53
CA ALA A 64 -17.01 -4.46 -23.95
C ALA A 64 -16.98 -5.75 -23.12
N LEU A 65 -18.11 -6.22 -22.59
CA LEU A 65 -18.19 -7.26 -21.55
C LEU A 65 -18.78 -8.58 -22.05
N SER A 66 -19.80 -8.56 -22.91
CA SER A 66 -20.66 -9.71 -23.27
C SER A 66 -19.97 -10.97 -23.83
N GLY A 67 -18.68 -10.90 -24.19
CA GLY A 67 -17.89 -12.06 -24.63
C GLY A 67 -16.88 -12.58 -23.60
N TYR A 68 -16.90 -12.05 -22.39
CA TYR A 68 -15.93 -12.35 -21.33
C TYR A 68 -16.54 -13.00 -20.10
N TYR A 69 -17.86 -13.06 -19.97
CA TYR A 69 -18.47 -13.68 -18.80
C TYR A 69 -18.26 -15.19 -18.74
N PHE A 70 -18.08 -15.67 -17.52
CA PHE A 70 -18.13 -17.08 -17.17
C PHE A 70 -19.50 -17.66 -17.55
N THR A 71 -19.51 -18.96 -17.80
CA THR A 71 -20.74 -19.72 -18.03
C THR A 71 -20.60 -21.05 -17.31
N ASN A 72 -21.49 -21.32 -16.35
CA ASN A 72 -21.55 -22.63 -15.72
C ASN A 72 -22.21 -23.60 -16.71
N VAL A 73 -21.39 -24.34 -17.45
CA VAL A 73 -21.87 -25.32 -18.44
C VAL A 73 -22.55 -26.54 -17.81
N LYS A 74 -22.51 -26.66 -16.48
CA LYS A 74 -23.19 -27.72 -15.74
C LYS A 74 -24.61 -27.35 -15.33
N GLU A 75 -24.97 -26.08 -15.37
CA GLU A 75 -26.34 -25.58 -15.08
C GLU A 75 -27.20 -25.53 -16.34
N ILE A 76 -28.47 -25.92 -16.21
CA ILE A 76 -29.50 -25.74 -17.23
C ILE A 76 -30.27 -24.46 -16.90
N ARG A 77 -29.93 -23.40 -17.63
CA ARG A 77 -30.48 -22.06 -17.41
C ARG A 77 -32.00 -22.02 -17.17
N ASN A 78 -32.38 -21.45 -16.03
CA ASN A 78 -33.74 -21.14 -15.60
C ASN A 78 -34.62 -22.38 -15.39
N ASN A 79 -34.04 -23.52 -14.98
CA ASN A 79 -34.81 -24.72 -14.65
C ASN A 79 -35.17 -24.81 -13.15
N LEU A 80 -34.73 -23.83 -12.35
CA LEU A 80 -34.93 -23.73 -10.90
C LEU A 80 -34.34 -24.91 -10.11
N GLN A 81 -33.30 -25.54 -10.64
CA GLN A 81 -32.56 -26.61 -10.00
C GLN A 81 -31.09 -26.24 -9.87
N ASP A 82 -30.44 -26.81 -8.86
CA ASP A 82 -28.99 -26.82 -8.71
C ASP A 82 -28.49 -28.10 -9.38
N ASP A 83 -28.24 -28.01 -10.70
CA ASP A 83 -27.95 -29.17 -11.54
C ASP A 83 -26.57 -29.76 -11.24
N ASP A 84 -25.61 -28.89 -10.88
CA ASP A 84 -24.24 -29.28 -10.57
C ASP A 84 -24.00 -29.61 -9.09
N ARG A 85 -24.99 -29.35 -8.24
CA ARG A 85 -25.02 -29.59 -6.79
C ARG A 85 -23.97 -28.82 -6.03
N ASN A 86 -23.65 -27.61 -6.47
CA ASN A 86 -22.69 -26.73 -5.82
C ASN A 86 -23.32 -25.89 -4.67
N GLY A 87 -24.64 -25.96 -4.48
CA GLY A 87 -25.41 -25.22 -3.48
C GLY A 87 -26.04 -23.93 -4.01
N TYR A 88 -25.94 -23.64 -5.31
CA TYR A 88 -26.36 -22.39 -5.94
C TYR A 88 -27.25 -22.66 -7.16
N THR A 89 -28.56 -22.51 -6.98
CA THR A 89 -29.57 -22.79 -8.02
C THR A 89 -29.46 -21.86 -9.22
N ASP A 90 -29.33 -22.39 -10.44
CA ASP A 90 -29.26 -21.59 -11.67
C ASP A 90 -28.11 -20.55 -11.69
N ASP A 91 -26.94 -20.84 -11.10
CA ASP A 91 -25.76 -19.94 -11.07
C ASP A 91 -25.03 -19.82 -12.43
N PHE A 92 -25.81 -19.82 -13.52
CA PHE A 92 -25.38 -19.96 -14.91
C PHE A 92 -24.33 -18.93 -15.36
N GLN A 93 -24.40 -17.69 -14.85
CA GLN A 93 -23.42 -16.63 -15.16
C GLN A 93 -22.79 -16.04 -13.89
N GLY A 94 -22.80 -16.76 -12.78
CA GLY A 94 -22.40 -16.27 -11.48
C GLY A 94 -23.57 -16.26 -10.50
N TRP A 95 -23.34 -15.66 -9.33
CA TRP A 95 -24.25 -15.74 -8.21
C TRP A 95 -24.48 -14.39 -7.54
N ASP A 96 -25.74 -14.12 -7.21
CA ASP A 96 -26.18 -13.02 -6.39
C ASP A 96 -26.31 -13.46 -4.94
N MET A 97 -25.29 -13.15 -4.15
CA MET A 97 -25.27 -13.45 -2.72
C MET A 97 -26.29 -12.64 -1.93
N ALA A 98 -26.65 -11.45 -2.41
CA ALA A 98 -27.50 -10.56 -1.65
C ALA A 98 -28.98 -10.95 -1.75
N ASP A 99 -29.40 -11.43 -2.92
CA ASP A 99 -30.79 -11.78 -3.19
C ASP A 99 -31.00 -13.30 -3.30
N GLY A 100 -29.92 -14.09 -3.29
CA GLY A 100 -29.96 -15.55 -3.19
C GLY A 100 -30.40 -16.24 -4.49
N ASP A 101 -29.99 -15.73 -5.63
CA ASP A 101 -30.31 -16.28 -6.94
C ASP A 101 -29.17 -16.11 -7.99
N GLY A 102 -29.36 -16.64 -9.19
CA GLY A 102 -28.39 -16.51 -10.29
C GLY A 102 -28.40 -15.15 -11.01
N LYS A 103 -29.13 -14.13 -10.52
CA LYS A 103 -29.35 -12.85 -11.25
C LYS A 103 -28.33 -11.78 -10.88
N VAL A 104 -27.11 -11.93 -11.38
CA VAL A 104 -26.03 -10.95 -11.21
C VAL A 104 -26.19 -9.65 -12.04
N SER A 105 -27.26 -9.53 -12.82
CA SER A 105 -27.52 -8.39 -13.72
C SER A 105 -28.01 -7.14 -12.98
N LEU A 106 -27.99 -5.99 -13.64
CA LEU A 106 -28.58 -4.77 -13.08
C LEU A 106 -30.09 -4.96 -12.82
N PRO A 107 -30.61 -4.47 -11.68
CA PRO A 107 -32.05 -4.43 -11.44
C PRO A 107 -32.74 -3.51 -12.45
N ALA A 108 -33.88 -3.95 -13.00
CA ALA A 108 -34.57 -3.32 -14.13
C ALA A 108 -34.99 -1.85 -13.88
N ASP A 109 -35.23 -1.47 -12.62
CA ASP A 109 -35.66 -0.14 -12.16
C ASP A 109 -34.50 0.73 -11.64
N LYS A 110 -33.31 0.16 -11.43
CA LYS A 110 -32.16 0.84 -10.80
C LYS A 110 -30.90 0.89 -11.68
N ALA A 111 -31.03 0.54 -12.96
CA ALA A 111 -29.93 0.41 -13.90
C ALA A 111 -29.06 1.67 -14.10
N SER A 112 -29.54 2.88 -13.74
CA SER A 112 -28.89 4.14 -14.14
C SER A 112 -28.16 4.94 -13.05
N ALA A 113 -28.19 4.54 -11.76
CA ALA A 113 -27.51 5.33 -10.72
C ALA A 113 -26.72 4.53 -9.65
N ASN A 114 -27.16 3.32 -9.28
CA ASN A 114 -26.65 2.67 -8.06
C ASN A 114 -25.87 1.37 -8.30
N PHE A 115 -25.91 0.80 -9.52
CA PHE A 115 -25.35 -0.51 -9.84
C PHE A 115 -24.39 -0.45 -11.03
N LEU A 116 -23.43 0.46 -10.96
CA LEU A 116 -22.51 0.76 -12.06
C LEU A 116 -21.11 0.17 -11.83
N HIS A 117 -20.75 -0.16 -10.59
CA HIS A 117 -19.37 -0.35 -10.16
C HIS A 117 -18.79 -1.68 -10.64
N GLY A 118 -19.47 -2.81 -10.45
CA GLY A 118 -19.01 -4.14 -10.85
C GLY A 118 -18.77 -4.27 -12.35
N SER A 119 -19.65 -3.69 -13.16
CA SER A 119 -19.47 -3.59 -14.62
C SER A 119 -18.23 -2.79 -14.99
N MET A 120 -17.99 -1.66 -14.30
CA MET A 120 -16.79 -0.85 -14.53
C MET A 120 -15.53 -1.61 -14.18
N ILE A 121 -15.49 -2.28 -13.03
CA ILE A 121 -14.35 -3.09 -12.58
C ILE A 121 -14.04 -4.20 -13.58
N ALA A 122 -15.05 -4.97 -13.98
CA ALA A 122 -14.91 -6.02 -15.00
C ALA A 122 -14.35 -5.44 -16.31
N GLY A 123 -14.84 -4.28 -16.74
CA GLY A 123 -14.37 -3.60 -17.95
C GLY A 123 -12.92 -3.13 -17.88
N VAL A 124 -12.47 -2.60 -16.74
CA VAL A 124 -11.07 -2.19 -16.54
C VAL A 124 -10.14 -3.40 -16.56
N ILE A 125 -10.52 -4.50 -15.92
CA ILE A 125 -9.76 -5.77 -15.96
C ILE A 125 -9.63 -6.27 -17.40
N ILE A 126 -10.75 -6.36 -18.12
CA ILE A 126 -10.81 -6.80 -19.51
C ILE A 126 -9.94 -5.90 -20.39
N ARG A 127 -10.13 -4.58 -20.31
CA ARG A 127 -9.42 -3.62 -21.16
C ARG A 127 -7.92 -3.67 -20.91
N THR A 128 -7.50 -3.80 -19.66
CA THR A 128 -6.09 -4.00 -19.30
C THR A 128 -5.52 -5.25 -19.99
N ALA A 129 -6.21 -6.38 -19.90
CA ALA A 129 -5.78 -7.61 -20.56
C ALA A 129 -5.76 -7.49 -22.10
N GLU A 130 -6.73 -6.79 -22.69
CA GLU A 130 -6.77 -6.53 -24.13
C GLU A 130 -5.56 -5.72 -24.62
N GLN A 131 -5.00 -4.81 -23.80
CA GLN A 131 -3.83 -4.03 -24.21
C GLN A 131 -2.58 -4.89 -24.42
N THR A 132 -2.44 -6.01 -23.70
CA THR A 132 -1.26 -6.88 -23.79
C THR A 132 -1.52 -8.14 -24.63
N LEU A 133 -2.72 -8.73 -24.54
CA LEU A 133 -3.05 -9.96 -25.28
C LEU A 133 -3.65 -9.69 -26.66
N GLY A 134 -4.21 -8.50 -26.87
CA GLY A 134 -5.12 -8.21 -27.98
C GLY A 134 -6.51 -8.82 -27.77
N LYS A 135 -7.54 -8.15 -28.28
CA LYS A 135 -8.97 -8.49 -28.07
C LYS A 135 -9.32 -9.95 -28.35
N VAL A 136 -8.83 -10.52 -29.45
CA VAL A 136 -9.18 -11.90 -29.84
C VAL A 136 -8.63 -12.92 -28.84
N ARG A 137 -7.41 -12.73 -28.34
CA ARG A 137 -6.82 -13.67 -27.38
C ARG A 137 -7.35 -13.43 -25.98
N ALA A 138 -7.51 -12.18 -25.57
CA ALA A 138 -8.17 -11.85 -24.30
C ALA A 138 -9.53 -12.57 -24.21
N ARG A 139 -10.39 -12.49 -25.25
CA ARG A 139 -11.68 -13.20 -25.28
C ARG A 139 -11.59 -14.72 -25.17
N LYS A 140 -10.48 -15.32 -25.61
CA LYS A 140 -10.26 -16.77 -25.49
C LYS A 140 -9.70 -17.17 -24.14
N ASN A 141 -8.97 -16.28 -23.48
CA ASN A 141 -8.13 -16.61 -22.33
C ASN A 141 -8.54 -15.97 -21.02
N LEU A 142 -9.57 -15.13 -21.01
CA LEU A 142 -10.10 -14.49 -19.81
C LEU A 142 -11.59 -14.77 -19.65
N ARG A 143 -12.01 -15.12 -18.44
CA ARG A 143 -13.40 -15.19 -18.02
C ARG A 143 -13.59 -14.37 -16.75
N ILE A 144 -14.62 -13.54 -16.72
CA ILE A 144 -15.07 -12.83 -15.52
C ILE A 144 -16.16 -13.68 -14.87
N LEU A 145 -16.02 -14.02 -13.59
CA LEU A 145 -17.06 -14.58 -12.74
C LEU A 145 -17.71 -13.43 -11.94
N PRO A 146 -18.91 -12.97 -12.34
CA PRO A 146 -19.70 -12.01 -11.59
C PRO A 146 -20.16 -12.59 -10.26
N ILE A 147 -19.98 -11.85 -9.17
CA ILE A 147 -20.53 -12.18 -7.86
C ILE A 147 -21.15 -10.90 -7.30
N LYS A 148 -22.47 -10.88 -7.25
CA LYS A 148 -23.24 -9.72 -6.78
C LYS A 148 -23.44 -9.83 -5.27
N VAL A 149 -23.11 -8.77 -4.53
CA VAL A 149 -23.18 -8.74 -3.06
C VAL A 149 -23.98 -7.56 -2.52
N ILE A 150 -24.54 -6.73 -3.40
CA ILE A 150 -25.44 -5.63 -3.05
C ILE A 150 -26.85 -6.01 -3.49
N SER A 151 -27.79 -5.98 -2.54
CA SER A 151 -29.19 -6.36 -2.82
C SER A 151 -29.85 -5.38 -3.79
N ASP A 152 -30.70 -5.90 -4.67
CA ASP A 152 -31.57 -5.12 -5.55
C ASP A 152 -32.36 -4.04 -4.79
N ALA A 153 -32.78 -4.34 -3.56
CA ALA A 153 -33.54 -3.43 -2.72
C ALA A 153 -32.70 -2.32 -2.07
N ALA A 154 -31.36 -2.42 -2.09
CA ALA A 154 -30.48 -1.51 -1.37
C ALA A 154 -30.60 -0.05 -1.83
N SER A 155 -30.54 0.86 -0.87
CA SER A 155 -30.41 2.31 -1.07
C SER A 155 -28.97 2.81 -0.85
N ILE A 156 -28.16 2.04 -0.11
CA ILE A 156 -26.73 2.25 0.13
C ILE A 156 -26.05 0.88 -0.05
N GLY A 157 -24.95 0.83 -0.79
CA GLY A 157 -24.16 -0.39 -0.96
C GLY A 157 -23.39 -0.75 0.31
N ASN A 158 -23.58 -1.98 0.80
CA ASN A 158 -22.80 -2.56 1.88
C ASN A 158 -22.20 -3.91 1.44
N TYR A 159 -20.88 -4.04 1.57
CA TYR A 159 -20.11 -5.21 1.12
C TYR A 159 -19.98 -6.31 2.18
N ASP A 160 -20.82 -6.32 3.22
CA ASP A 160 -20.77 -7.34 4.28
C ASP A 160 -20.84 -8.78 3.73
N LEU A 161 -21.62 -9.02 2.66
CA LEU A 161 -21.72 -10.31 1.96
C LEU A 161 -20.53 -10.62 1.03
N GLY A 162 -19.55 -9.71 0.97
CA GLY A 162 -18.34 -9.85 0.16
C GLY A 162 -17.51 -11.07 0.54
N TYR A 163 -17.49 -11.44 1.82
CA TYR A 163 -16.72 -12.59 2.30
C TYR A 163 -17.40 -13.92 1.98
N GLU A 164 -18.72 -14.00 2.05
CA GLU A 164 -19.47 -15.14 1.52
C GLU A 164 -19.26 -15.24 0.01
N GLY A 165 -19.34 -14.12 -0.72
CA GLY A 165 -19.02 -14.08 -2.15
C GLY A 165 -17.62 -14.60 -2.46
N MET A 166 -16.65 -14.32 -1.59
CA MET A 166 -15.31 -14.87 -1.68
C MET A 166 -15.30 -16.40 -1.55
N LYS A 167 -16.08 -16.97 -0.62
CA LYS A 167 -16.21 -18.44 -0.52
C LYS A 167 -16.74 -19.06 -1.81
N TYR A 168 -17.78 -18.47 -2.41
CA TYR A 168 -18.30 -18.91 -3.70
C TYR A 168 -17.22 -18.85 -4.81
N ALA A 169 -16.46 -17.75 -4.90
CA ALA A 169 -15.35 -17.64 -5.85
C ALA A 169 -14.31 -18.77 -5.72
N VAL A 170 -14.00 -19.16 -4.47
CA VAL A 170 -13.05 -20.24 -4.15
C VAL A 170 -13.61 -21.61 -4.51
N ASP A 171 -14.92 -21.81 -4.37
CA ASP A 171 -15.59 -23.06 -4.73
C ASP A 171 -15.69 -23.22 -6.25
N MET A 172 -15.97 -22.13 -6.97
CA MET A 172 -15.96 -22.08 -8.44
C MET A 172 -14.57 -22.22 -9.05
N GLY A 173 -13.52 -22.20 -8.22
CA GLY A 173 -12.14 -22.38 -8.66
C GLY A 173 -11.61 -21.20 -9.47
N ALA A 174 -11.93 -19.98 -9.03
CA ALA A 174 -11.33 -18.77 -9.56
C ALA A 174 -9.80 -18.83 -9.47
N ASP A 175 -9.10 -18.31 -10.49
CA ASP A 175 -7.65 -18.16 -10.47
C ASP A 175 -7.24 -16.87 -9.73
N ILE A 176 -8.09 -15.83 -9.83
CA ILE A 176 -7.88 -14.51 -9.22
C ILE A 176 -9.21 -14.01 -8.65
N ILE A 177 -9.18 -13.41 -7.46
CA ILE A 177 -10.31 -12.74 -6.82
C ILE A 177 -10.00 -11.25 -6.69
N CYS A 178 -10.86 -10.41 -7.26
CA CYS A 178 -10.80 -8.96 -7.16
C CYS A 178 -11.81 -8.45 -6.13
N LEU A 179 -11.31 -7.73 -5.12
CA LEU A 179 -12.08 -7.11 -4.04
C LEU A 179 -11.93 -5.57 -4.13
N PRO A 180 -12.68 -4.91 -5.02
CA PRO A 180 -12.56 -3.48 -5.29
C PRO A 180 -13.24 -2.58 -4.24
N TRP A 181 -13.27 -3.06 -3.01
CA TRP A 181 -13.92 -2.44 -1.87
C TRP A 181 -13.04 -2.62 -0.63
N SER A 182 -13.33 -1.82 0.40
CA SER A 182 -12.60 -1.81 1.67
C SER A 182 -13.50 -1.27 2.77
N GLY A 183 -13.26 -1.69 4.01
CA GLY A 183 -14.12 -1.42 5.16
C GLY A 183 -15.20 -2.48 5.31
N GLY A 184 -16.28 -2.12 6.00
CA GLY A 184 -17.36 -3.06 6.35
C GLY A 184 -17.07 -3.87 7.61
N SER A 185 -18.04 -4.69 8.01
CA SER A 185 -17.87 -5.57 9.17
C SER A 185 -16.97 -6.76 8.81
N PHE A 186 -16.08 -7.15 9.73
CA PHE A 186 -15.23 -8.33 9.55
C PHE A 186 -15.33 -9.25 10.76
N ASP A 187 -15.67 -10.50 10.51
CA ASP A 187 -15.70 -11.57 11.49
C ASP A 187 -14.52 -12.53 11.26
N GLN A 188 -13.85 -12.95 12.33
CA GLN A 188 -12.70 -13.87 12.27
C GLN A 188 -13.03 -15.21 11.59
N LYS A 189 -14.31 -15.63 11.58
CA LYS A 189 -14.75 -16.86 10.88
C LYS A 189 -14.36 -16.85 9.39
N TYR A 190 -14.26 -15.67 8.78
CA TYR A 190 -13.91 -15.53 7.36
C TYR A 190 -12.45 -15.82 7.05
N LEU A 191 -11.56 -15.84 8.05
CA LEU A 191 -10.14 -16.20 7.85
C LEU A 191 -9.97 -17.58 7.19
N ALA A 192 -10.89 -18.51 7.46
CA ALA A 192 -10.89 -19.84 6.83
C ALA A 192 -11.05 -19.77 5.29
N TYR A 193 -11.75 -18.76 4.75
CA TYR A 193 -11.95 -18.60 3.31
C TYR A 193 -10.67 -18.12 2.61
N PHE A 194 -9.94 -17.19 3.25
CA PHE A 194 -8.63 -16.73 2.78
C PHE A 194 -7.59 -17.86 2.81
N GLU A 195 -7.58 -18.66 3.87
CA GLU A 195 -6.69 -19.80 3.95
C GLU A 195 -7.01 -20.87 2.89
N LEU A 196 -8.30 -21.13 2.62
CA LEU A 196 -8.71 -22.06 1.55
C LEU A 196 -8.30 -21.55 0.16
N ALA A 197 -8.49 -20.25 -0.11
CA ALA A 197 -8.00 -19.61 -1.34
C ALA A 197 -6.49 -19.79 -1.51
N ARG A 198 -5.73 -19.53 -0.44
CA ARG A 198 -4.27 -19.69 -0.44
C ARG A 198 -3.84 -21.13 -0.71
N GLN A 199 -4.47 -22.11 -0.07
CA GLN A 199 -4.21 -23.54 -0.32
C GLN A 199 -4.50 -23.96 -1.76
N LYS A 200 -5.50 -23.33 -2.40
CA LYS A 200 -5.83 -23.54 -3.82
C LYS A 200 -4.97 -22.72 -4.79
N GLY A 201 -4.05 -21.88 -4.29
CA GLY A 201 -3.20 -21.03 -5.12
C GLY A 201 -3.95 -19.92 -5.85
N ILE A 202 -5.01 -19.40 -5.23
CA ILE A 202 -5.84 -18.30 -5.77
C ILE A 202 -5.22 -16.97 -5.36
N LEU A 203 -4.98 -16.08 -6.32
CA LEU A 203 -4.47 -14.73 -6.04
C LEU A 203 -5.62 -13.82 -5.61
N ILE A 204 -5.47 -13.10 -4.50
CA ILE A 204 -6.48 -12.16 -4.02
C ILE A 204 -5.90 -10.74 -4.06
N LEU A 205 -6.62 -9.83 -4.72
CA LEU A 205 -6.26 -8.42 -4.84
C LEU A 205 -7.37 -7.55 -4.25
N ALA A 206 -7.01 -6.62 -3.37
CA ALA A 206 -7.95 -5.73 -2.70
C ALA A 206 -7.56 -4.25 -2.80
N SER A 207 -8.56 -3.37 -2.82
CA SER A 207 -8.35 -1.93 -2.70
C SER A 207 -7.90 -1.55 -1.29
N SER A 208 -6.99 -0.58 -1.17
CA SER A 208 -6.56 -0.03 0.13
C SER A 208 -7.60 0.85 0.83
N GLY A 209 -8.54 1.43 0.07
CA GLY A 209 -9.61 2.29 0.58
C GLY A 209 -9.39 3.78 0.35
N ASN A 210 -10.41 4.58 0.66
CA ASN A 210 -10.52 5.97 0.19
C ASN A 210 -10.76 6.99 1.33
N PHE A 211 -10.06 6.81 2.45
CA PHE A 211 -10.24 7.59 3.68
C PHE A 211 -9.07 8.54 3.99
N SER A 212 -8.10 8.68 3.08
CA SER A 212 -6.87 9.44 3.32
C SER A 212 -6.16 9.04 4.62
N SER A 213 -6.16 7.74 4.94
CA SER A 213 -5.67 7.22 6.21
C SER A 213 -4.55 6.20 6.02
N GLU A 214 -3.67 6.15 7.02
CA GLU A 214 -2.70 5.05 7.18
C GLU A 214 -3.34 3.76 7.72
N THR A 215 -4.58 3.86 8.23
CA THR A 215 -5.28 2.73 8.84
C THR A 215 -5.71 1.72 7.79
N VAL A 216 -5.15 0.52 7.87
CA VAL A 216 -5.49 -0.61 7.01
C VAL A 216 -6.97 -0.97 7.15
N GLN A 217 -7.67 -1.01 6.03
CA GLN A 217 -9.07 -1.42 5.94
C GLN A 217 -9.17 -2.85 5.42
N LYS A 218 -10.00 -3.68 6.05
CA LYS A 218 -10.32 -5.03 5.56
C LYS A 218 -11.05 -4.93 4.21
N PRO A 219 -10.86 -5.88 3.28
CA PRO A 219 -10.08 -7.12 3.39
C PRO A 219 -8.56 -6.91 3.26
N GLY A 220 -8.10 -5.69 2.96
CA GLY A 220 -6.68 -5.32 2.97
C GLY A 220 -5.96 -5.69 4.27
N GLY A 221 -4.70 -6.10 4.15
CA GLY A 221 -3.86 -6.57 5.25
C GLY A 221 -4.36 -7.85 5.94
N LEU A 222 -5.24 -8.63 5.31
CA LEU A 222 -5.45 -10.03 5.69
C LEU A 222 -4.35 -10.91 5.07
N PRO A 223 -3.97 -12.02 5.73
CA PRO A 223 -3.00 -12.95 5.17
C PRO A 223 -3.42 -13.44 3.76
N GLY A 224 -2.49 -13.36 2.80
CA GLY A 224 -2.73 -13.77 1.41
C GLY A 224 -3.51 -12.77 0.55
N VAL A 225 -3.84 -11.58 1.07
CA VAL A 225 -4.47 -10.50 0.31
C VAL A 225 -3.43 -9.46 -0.07
N HIS A 226 -3.33 -9.18 -1.36
CA HIS A 226 -2.44 -8.14 -1.88
C HIS A 226 -3.18 -6.82 -2.06
N MET A 227 -2.68 -5.76 -1.45
CA MET A 227 -3.36 -4.48 -1.35
C MET A 227 -2.83 -3.48 -2.38
N VAL A 228 -3.75 -2.77 -3.04
CA VAL A 228 -3.43 -1.80 -4.10
C VAL A 228 -3.87 -0.39 -3.70
N SER A 229 -2.94 0.57 -3.76
CA SER A 229 -3.23 2.00 -3.58
C SER A 229 -3.36 2.73 -4.92
N ALA A 230 -3.87 3.97 -4.85
CA ALA A 230 -4.19 4.76 -6.02
C ALA A 230 -3.36 6.04 -6.12
N ILE A 231 -2.85 6.25 -7.33
CA ILE A 231 -2.09 7.44 -7.73
C ILE A 231 -2.78 8.12 -8.92
N ASP A 232 -2.33 9.32 -9.25
CA ASP A 232 -2.74 10.05 -10.44
C ASP A 232 -1.86 9.68 -11.66
N THR A 233 -2.10 10.36 -12.79
CA THR A 233 -1.39 10.11 -14.05
C THR A 233 0.04 10.69 -14.12
N ILE A 234 0.50 11.34 -13.06
CA ILE A 234 1.87 11.82 -12.88
C ILE A 234 2.56 11.15 -11.67
N PHE A 235 2.01 10.02 -11.23
CA PHE A 235 2.51 9.15 -10.17
C PHE A 235 2.44 9.73 -8.75
N ILE A 236 1.61 10.74 -8.50
CA ILE A 236 1.37 11.26 -7.16
C ILE A 236 0.20 10.51 -6.53
N LYS A 237 0.34 10.07 -5.27
CA LYS A 237 -0.73 9.47 -4.48
C LYS A 237 -1.99 10.35 -4.51
N LEU A 238 -3.13 9.74 -4.82
CA LEU A 238 -4.40 10.47 -4.74
C LEU A 238 -4.66 10.91 -3.30
N PRO A 239 -5.11 12.16 -3.07
CA PRO A 239 -5.39 12.64 -1.71
C PRO A 239 -6.32 11.71 -0.94
N SER A 240 -7.36 11.18 -1.58
CA SER A 240 -8.33 10.27 -0.96
C SER A 240 -7.80 8.86 -0.69
N ALA A 241 -6.76 8.39 -1.38
CA ALA A 241 -6.31 7.01 -1.26
C ALA A 241 -5.72 6.73 0.12
N ASN A 242 -6.01 5.55 0.67
CA ASN A 242 -5.29 5.03 1.82
C ASN A 242 -3.88 4.58 1.42
N TYR A 243 -2.99 4.52 2.40
CA TYR A 243 -1.59 4.17 2.23
C TYR A 243 -1.15 3.41 3.47
N SER A 244 -0.25 2.45 3.37
CA SER A 244 0.32 1.77 4.54
C SER A 244 1.47 0.88 4.11
N ARG A 245 2.25 0.35 5.05
CA ARG A 245 3.34 -0.59 4.73
C ARG A 245 2.84 -1.90 4.10
N GLU A 246 1.57 -2.24 4.32
CA GLU A 246 0.89 -3.41 3.76
C GLU A 246 0.43 -3.21 2.30
N VAL A 247 0.60 -2.02 1.71
CA VAL A 247 0.35 -1.82 0.27
C VAL A 247 1.45 -2.52 -0.54
N ASP A 248 1.07 -3.44 -1.42
CA ASP A 248 2.00 -4.18 -2.29
C ASP A 248 2.36 -3.41 -3.56
N LEU A 249 1.38 -2.72 -4.14
CA LEU A 249 1.47 -2.02 -5.42
C LEU A 249 0.61 -0.76 -5.42
N SER A 250 0.92 0.15 -6.34
CA SER A 250 0.06 1.29 -6.66
C SER A 250 -0.29 1.28 -8.13
N ALA A 251 -1.46 1.79 -8.50
CA ALA A 251 -1.83 1.98 -9.89
C ALA A 251 -2.67 3.24 -10.07
N VAL A 252 -2.80 3.69 -11.31
CA VAL A 252 -3.56 4.91 -11.61
C VAL A 252 -5.02 4.71 -11.21
N GLY A 253 -5.50 5.54 -10.29
CA GLY A 253 -6.90 5.61 -9.89
C GLY A 253 -7.59 6.89 -10.36
N GLN A 254 -6.89 7.79 -11.05
CA GLN A 254 -7.49 9.02 -11.57
C GLN A 254 -8.14 8.76 -12.93
N THR A 255 -9.44 9.06 -13.05
CA THR A 255 -10.15 9.17 -14.33
C THR A 255 -9.91 7.97 -15.26
N VAL A 256 -10.17 6.74 -14.79
CA VAL A 256 -9.94 5.51 -15.57
C VAL A 256 -11.16 5.20 -16.42
N LEU A 257 -11.01 5.13 -17.75
CA LEU A 257 -12.12 4.84 -18.66
C LEU A 257 -12.68 3.42 -18.45
N ALA A 258 -13.98 3.31 -18.18
CA ALA A 258 -14.68 2.07 -17.87
C ALA A 258 -16.07 2.04 -18.56
N PRO A 259 -16.66 0.85 -18.82
CA PRO A 259 -17.97 0.73 -19.45
C PRO A 259 -19.07 1.31 -18.54
N TYR A 260 -20.03 2.01 -19.14
CA TYR A 260 -21.19 2.51 -18.41
C TYR A 260 -22.27 1.42 -18.36
N ALA A 261 -22.53 0.88 -17.17
CA ALA A 261 -23.35 -0.32 -17.02
C ALA A 261 -24.79 -0.18 -17.57
N ALA A 262 -25.37 1.01 -17.51
CA ALA A 262 -26.73 1.30 -17.95
C ALA A 262 -26.91 1.41 -19.47
N ASN A 263 -25.82 1.41 -20.25
CA ASN A 263 -25.89 1.56 -21.71
C ASN A 263 -24.79 0.73 -22.39
N ASP A 264 -25.20 -0.17 -23.28
CA ASP A 264 -24.31 -1.18 -23.88
C ASP A 264 -23.13 -0.65 -24.71
N SER A 265 -23.09 0.65 -25.00
CA SER A 265 -22.06 1.26 -25.85
C SER A 265 -21.35 2.46 -25.24
N LEU A 266 -21.81 2.97 -24.09
CA LEU A 266 -21.23 4.17 -23.47
C LEU A 266 -20.14 3.82 -22.45
N TYR A 267 -19.27 4.79 -22.20
CA TYR A 267 -18.20 4.69 -21.21
C TYR A 267 -18.28 5.87 -20.25
N MET A 268 -17.76 5.66 -19.05
CA MET A 268 -17.59 6.69 -18.02
C MET A 268 -16.27 6.49 -17.28
N TYR A 269 -16.01 7.31 -16.26
CA TYR A 269 -14.78 7.22 -15.48
C TYR A 269 -15.01 6.51 -14.16
N LEU A 270 -14.20 5.48 -13.92
CA LEU A 270 -13.98 4.88 -12.63
C LEU A 270 -12.81 5.59 -11.95
N GLU A 271 -12.91 5.81 -10.64
CA GLU A 271 -11.89 6.53 -9.89
C GLU A 271 -11.47 5.81 -8.60
N LYS A 272 -10.37 6.29 -8.02
CA LYS A 272 -9.82 5.90 -6.72
C LYS A 272 -9.28 4.45 -6.71
N THR A 273 -9.17 3.87 -5.52
CA THR A 273 -8.49 2.58 -5.28
C THR A 273 -9.19 1.38 -5.94
N SER A 274 -10.48 1.48 -6.25
CA SER A 274 -11.22 0.46 -7.00
C SER A 274 -10.76 0.37 -8.46
N ALA A 275 -10.47 1.51 -9.09
CA ALA A 275 -9.88 1.52 -10.43
C ALA A 275 -8.45 0.95 -10.44
N ALA A 276 -7.66 1.34 -9.44
CA ALA A 276 -6.27 0.90 -9.31
C ALA A 276 -6.17 -0.63 -9.15
N VAL A 277 -6.97 -1.24 -8.26
CA VAL A 277 -6.94 -2.70 -8.09
C VAL A 277 -7.45 -3.44 -9.32
N ALA A 278 -8.39 -2.88 -10.09
CA ALA A 278 -8.87 -3.47 -11.33
C ALA A 278 -7.78 -3.50 -12.41
N LEU A 279 -6.95 -2.44 -12.52
CA LEU A 279 -5.78 -2.42 -13.41
C LEU A 279 -4.79 -3.53 -13.01
N VAL A 280 -4.40 -3.60 -11.74
CA VAL A 280 -3.45 -4.62 -11.25
C VAL A 280 -4.01 -6.04 -11.44
N THR A 281 -5.30 -6.24 -11.23
CA THR A 281 -5.99 -7.52 -11.48
C THR A 281 -5.90 -7.90 -12.96
N GLY A 282 -6.10 -6.95 -13.88
CA GLY A 282 -5.89 -7.17 -15.30
C GLY A 282 -4.45 -7.58 -15.64
N CYS A 283 -3.45 -6.93 -15.05
CA CYS A 283 -2.03 -7.28 -15.20
C CYS A 283 -1.76 -8.72 -14.71
N ALA A 284 -2.26 -9.08 -13.53
CA ALA A 284 -2.11 -10.42 -12.98
C ALA A 284 -2.80 -11.50 -13.84
N ALA A 285 -3.99 -11.19 -14.39
CA ALA A 285 -4.70 -12.09 -15.30
C ALA A 285 -3.91 -12.35 -16.59
N VAL A 286 -3.23 -11.33 -17.13
CA VAL A 286 -2.31 -11.50 -18.27
C VAL A 286 -1.18 -12.47 -17.89
N ILE A 287 -0.51 -12.27 -16.75
CA ILE A 287 0.59 -13.15 -16.31
C ILE A 287 0.10 -14.60 -16.17
N LYS A 288 -1.03 -14.81 -15.49
CA LYS A 288 -1.63 -16.15 -15.30
C LYS A 288 -1.99 -16.81 -16.64
N SER A 289 -2.44 -16.02 -17.63
CA SER A 289 -2.79 -16.52 -18.97
C SER A 289 -1.59 -16.93 -19.82
N LEU A 290 -0.39 -16.45 -19.48
CA LEU A 290 0.87 -16.78 -20.14
C LEU A 290 1.65 -17.83 -19.37
N SER A 291 1.49 -17.88 -18.05
CA SER A 291 2.15 -18.83 -17.17
C SER A 291 1.20 -19.35 -16.07
N PRO A 292 0.35 -20.35 -16.37
CA PRO A 292 -0.65 -20.89 -15.42
C PRO A 292 -0.07 -21.44 -14.13
N LYS A 293 1.16 -21.95 -14.21
CA LYS A 293 1.82 -22.65 -13.12
C LYS A 293 2.44 -21.69 -12.11
N MET A 294 2.54 -20.40 -12.43
CA MET A 294 2.99 -19.42 -11.45
C MET A 294 2.00 -19.36 -10.28
N SER A 295 2.58 -19.45 -9.09
CA SER A 295 1.91 -19.21 -7.82
C SER A 295 1.53 -17.73 -7.67
N PRO A 296 0.56 -17.40 -6.79
CA PRO A 296 0.26 -16.01 -6.44
C PRO A 296 1.51 -15.20 -6.05
N GLU A 297 2.41 -15.79 -5.26
CA GLU A 297 3.65 -15.17 -4.79
C GLU A 297 4.60 -14.84 -5.94
N GLU A 298 4.75 -15.74 -6.92
CA GLU A 298 5.56 -15.50 -8.12
C GLU A 298 4.96 -14.41 -9.01
N ILE A 299 3.63 -14.37 -9.16
CA ILE A 299 2.93 -13.34 -9.93
C ILE A 299 3.15 -11.97 -9.29
N MET A 300 2.98 -11.87 -7.97
CA MET A 300 3.13 -10.61 -7.25
C MET A 300 4.58 -10.14 -7.22
N ALA A 301 5.53 -11.04 -6.98
CA ALA A 301 6.95 -10.70 -7.08
C ALA A 301 7.31 -10.20 -8.47
N LEU A 302 6.74 -10.76 -9.54
CA LEU A 302 6.97 -10.31 -10.91
C LEU A 302 6.44 -8.89 -11.14
N LEU A 303 5.20 -8.63 -10.73
CA LEU A 303 4.60 -7.30 -10.81
C LEU A 303 5.41 -6.27 -10.01
N GLN A 304 5.84 -6.62 -8.80
CA GLN A 304 6.63 -5.76 -7.93
C GLN A 304 8.01 -5.47 -8.52
N ASN A 305 8.78 -6.48 -8.92
CA ASN A 305 10.14 -6.29 -9.45
C ASN A 305 10.13 -5.47 -10.74
N THR A 306 9.17 -5.73 -11.63
CA THR A 306 9.08 -4.99 -12.91
C THR A 306 8.50 -3.58 -12.79
N ALA A 307 7.85 -3.25 -11.67
CA ALA A 307 7.14 -1.99 -11.50
C ALA A 307 8.00 -0.74 -11.73
N THR A 308 7.36 0.28 -12.30
CA THR A 308 7.86 1.66 -12.31
C THR A 308 7.83 2.21 -10.90
N ASN A 309 9.01 2.59 -10.40
CA ASN A 309 9.18 3.17 -9.06
C ASN A 309 8.56 4.57 -8.98
N ILE A 310 7.76 4.81 -7.94
CA ILE A 310 7.03 6.07 -7.70
C ILE A 310 7.51 6.82 -6.44
N ASP A 311 8.53 6.31 -5.75
CA ASP A 311 9.00 6.82 -4.46
C ASP A 311 9.47 8.28 -4.57
N LYS A 312 10.17 8.63 -5.66
CA LYS A 312 10.67 9.99 -5.92
C LYS A 312 9.52 11.01 -6.06
N ALA A 313 8.35 10.58 -6.53
CA ALA A 313 7.17 11.44 -6.63
C ALA A 313 6.39 11.54 -5.32
N ASN A 314 6.67 10.69 -4.33
CA ASN A 314 5.92 10.56 -3.07
C ASN A 314 6.84 10.45 -1.84
N PRO A 315 7.75 11.41 -1.60
CA PRO A 315 8.74 11.31 -0.52
C PRO A 315 8.12 11.14 0.89
N ASP A 316 6.94 11.72 1.13
CA ASP A 316 6.24 11.64 2.43
C ASP A 316 5.59 10.27 2.71
N TYR A 317 5.47 9.43 1.68
CA TYR A 317 4.82 8.12 1.76
C TYR A 317 5.80 6.98 1.47
N LEU A 318 7.10 7.23 1.64
CA LEU A 318 8.16 6.26 1.39
C LEU A 318 7.91 4.96 2.15
N GLY A 319 7.90 3.84 1.42
CA GLY A 319 7.61 2.51 1.98
C GLY A 319 6.11 2.20 2.17
N LYS A 320 5.20 3.15 1.93
CA LYS A 320 3.75 3.05 2.22
C LYS A 320 2.85 2.99 0.98
N LEU A 321 3.43 2.93 -0.22
CA LEU A 321 2.71 2.88 -1.50
C LEU A 321 3.06 1.65 -2.35
N GLY A 322 3.69 0.64 -1.74
CA GLY A 322 4.13 -0.57 -2.42
C GLY A 322 5.24 -0.33 -3.44
N SER A 323 5.43 -1.27 -4.37
CA SER A 323 6.53 -1.22 -5.33
C SER A 323 6.34 -0.26 -6.51
N GLY A 324 5.21 0.45 -6.55
CA GLY A 324 4.82 1.34 -7.64
C GLY A 324 3.91 0.68 -8.67
N VAL A 325 3.98 1.16 -9.92
CA VAL A 325 3.04 0.82 -11.01
C VAL A 325 3.54 -0.35 -11.84
N PRO A 326 2.76 -1.44 -12.03
CA PRO A 326 3.16 -2.54 -12.91
C PRO A 326 3.59 -2.09 -14.30
N ASP A 327 4.69 -2.65 -14.80
CA ASP A 327 5.18 -2.43 -16.17
C ASP A 327 5.04 -3.71 -17.00
N MET A 328 4.00 -3.75 -17.84
CA MET A 328 3.66 -4.94 -18.62
C MET A 328 4.65 -5.22 -19.75
N SER A 329 5.44 -4.25 -20.22
CA SER A 329 6.49 -4.53 -21.20
C SER A 329 7.59 -5.37 -20.55
N ARG A 330 8.05 -4.96 -19.36
CA ARG A 330 9.07 -5.70 -18.59
C ARG A 330 8.58 -7.07 -18.15
N VAL A 331 7.31 -7.19 -17.73
CA VAL A 331 6.65 -8.48 -17.45
C VAL A 331 6.71 -9.39 -18.67
N VAL A 332 6.31 -8.90 -19.84
CA VAL A 332 6.33 -9.71 -21.07
C VAL A 332 7.77 -10.11 -21.41
N ASP A 333 8.74 -9.20 -21.32
CA ASP A 333 10.15 -9.50 -21.61
C ASP A 333 10.64 -10.67 -20.74
N TYR A 334 10.39 -10.62 -19.43
CA TYR A 334 10.71 -11.73 -18.51
C TYR A 334 10.03 -13.04 -18.93
N LEU A 335 8.75 -13.02 -19.31
CA LEU A 335 8.01 -14.23 -19.70
C LEU A 335 8.44 -14.79 -21.07
N SER A 336 8.95 -13.96 -22.00
CA SER A 336 9.42 -14.45 -23.31
C SER A 336 10.82 -15.05 -23.29
N GLU A 337 11.71 -14.51 -22.47
CA GLU A 337 13.14 -14.71 -22.62
C GLU A 337 13.68 -15.75 -21.65
N LYS A 338 14.17 -16.88 -22.18
CA LYS A 338 14.60 -18.04 -21.37
C LYS A 338 15.71 -17.76 -20.35
N ASN A 339 16.46 -16.67 -20.49
CA ASN A 339 17.62 -16.35 -19.64
C ASN A 339 17.39 -15.14 -18.73
N LYS A 340 16.22 -14.50 -18.80
CA LYS A 340 15.90 -13.37 -17.92
C LYS A 340 15.56 -13.88 -16.53
N LYS A 341 16.07 -13.18 -15.53
CA LYS A 341 15.77 -13.41 -14.12
C LYS A 341 15.00 -12.23 -13.58
N MET A 342 14.18 -12.44 -12.57
CA MET A 342 13.44 -11.35 -11.94
C MET A 342 14.39 -10.29 -11.34
N THR A 343 15.58 -10.71 -10.92
CA THR A 343 16.65 -9.81 -10.45
C THR A 343 17.19 -8.84 -11.47
N ASP A 344 17.02 -9.12 -12.77
CA ASP A 344 17.45 -8.20 -13.83
C ASP A 344 16.58 -6.92 -13.85
N TYR A 345 15.41 -6.98 -13.21
CA TYR A 345 14.46 -5.86 -13.10
C TYR A 345 14.44 -5.25 -11.70
N PHE A 346 15.19 -5.81 -10.74
CA PHE A 346 15.23 -5.34 -9.37
C PHE A 346 15.75 -3.89 -9.30
N ASP A 347 15.00 -3.01 -8.63
CA ASP A 347 15.38 -1.62 -8.41
C ASP A 347 16.01 -1.45 -7.01
N PRO A 348 17.33 -1.16 -6.93
CA PRO A 348 18.05 -1.05 -5.66
C PRO A 348 17.65 0.18 -4.83
N GLU A 349 17.05 1.20 -5.45
CA GLU A 349 16.60 2.42 -4.77
C GLU A 349 15.14 2.33 -4.29
N ARG A 350 14.45 1.20 -4.50
CA ARG A 350 13.04 1.08 -4.18
C ARG A 350 12.80 0.92 -2.68
N ALA A 351 11.80 1.62 -2.18
CA ALA A 351 11.46 1.67 -0.76
C ALA A 351 10.59 0.51 -0.28
N ASN A 352 9.89 -0.20 -1.15
CA ASN A 352 9.04 -1.34 -0.78
C ASN A 352 9.00 -2.36 -1.92
N GLY A 353 9.15 -3.64 -1.59
CA GLY A 353 8.89 -4.73 -2.51
C GLY A 353 9.24 -6.10 -1.95
N SER A 354 9.33 -7.07 -2.85
CA SER A 354 9.74 -8.43 -2.50
C SER A 354 10.76 -8.95 -3.49
N VAL A 355 11.58 -9.88 -3.00
CA VAL A 355 12.55 -10.63 -3.79
C VAL A 355 12.16 -12.10 -3.75
N LEU A 356 11.96 -12.68 -4.94
CA LEU A 356 11.71 -14.11 -5.08
C LEU A 356 13.02 -14.91 -4.98
N ILE A 357 13.09 -15.77 -3.97
CA ILE A 357 14.22 -16.68 -3.76
C ILE A 357 13.75 -18.09 -4.09
N SER A 358 14.22 -18.62 -5.23
CA SER A 358 13.88 -19.97 -5.66
C SER A 358 14.99 -20.57 -6.52
N LYS A 359 15.00 -21.91 -6.61
CA LYS A 359 15.87 -22.65 -7.51
C LYS A 359 15.64 -22.28 -8.98
N ASN A 360 14.40 -21.97 -9.36
CA ASN A 360 14.04 -21.62 -10.73
C ASN A 360 14.59 -20.25 -11.12
N GLU A 361 14.53 -19.26 -10.21
CA GLU A 361 15.12 -17.94 -10.46
C GLU A 361 16.65 -17.99 -10.49
N GLY A 362 17.27 -18.85 -9.68
CA GLY A 362 18.72 -19.02 -9.68
C GLY A 362 19.50 -17.80 -9.15
N ALA A 363 18.83 -16.78 -8.65
CA ALA A 363 19.44 -15.60 -8.06
C ALA A 363 19.70 -15.81 -6.56
N SER A 364 20.85 -15.32 -6.09
CA SER A 364 21.28 -15.48 -4.69
C SER A 364 21.93 -14.23 -4.12
N ASN A 365 21.92 -13.11 -4.85
CA ASN A 365 22.55 -11.87 -4.44
C ASN A 365 21.77 -10.67 -4.95
N TRP A 366 21.41 -9.75 -4.05
CA TRP A 366 20.62 -8.55 -4.33
C TRP A 366 21.33 -7.34 -3.72
N LYS A 367 21.42 -6.24 -4.48
CA LYS A 367 22.08 -5.01 -4.05
C LYS A 367 21.02 -3.99 -3.68
N PHE A 368 21.14 -3.36 -2.53
CA PHE A 368 20.29 -2.26 -2.09
C PHE A 368 21.12 -0.98 -2.07
N ASP A 369 20.54 0.12 -2.54
CA ASP A 369 21.18 1.44 -2.70
C ASP A 369 20.23 2.56 -2.28
N MET A 370 19.61 2.39 -1.10
CA MET A 370 18.69 3.38 -0.55
C MET A 370 19.51 4.49 0.14
N ALA A 371 19.90 5.52 -0.61
CA ALA A 371 20.75 6.64 -0.17
C ALA A 371 20.05 7.64 0.79
N ARG A 372 19.26 7.16 1.74
CA ARG A 372 18.54 7.94 2.76
C ARG A 372 19.07 7.53 4.12
N LYS A 373 19.55 8.46 4.94
CA LYS A 373 20.07 8.16 6.31
C LYS A 373 19.00 8.22 7.40
N ASP A 374 17.87 8.85 7.07
CA ASP A 374 16.73 9.10 7.94
C ASP A 374 15.67 7.99 7.89
N VAL A 375 16.01 6.83 7.30
CA VAL A 375 15.14 5.66 7.23
C VAL A 375 15.88 4.40 7.68
N GLU A 376 15.13 3.34 7.97
CA GLU A 376 15.65 1.99 8.14
C GLU A 376 14.96 1.08 7.11
N MET A 377 15.67 0.07 6.61
CA MET A 377 15.07 -0.99 5.80
C MET A 377 14.67 -2.14 6.73
N VAL A 378 13.39 -2.52 6.67
CA VAL A 378 12.82 -3.66 7.38
C VAL A 378 12.70 -4.81 6.42
N PHE A 379 13.09 -6.00 6.84
CA PHE A 379 13.02 -7.24 6.07
C PHE A 379 12.20 -8.30 6.80
N SER A 380 11.43 -9.09 6.06
CA SER A 380 10.70 -10.25 6.55
C SER A 380 10.74 -11.39 5.54
N LEU A 381 10.55 -12.63 6.00
CA LEU A 381 10.46 -13.81 5.14
C LEU A 381 9.03 -14.36 5.10
N THR A 382 8.55 -14.67 3.90
CA THR A 382 7.29 -15.38 3.68
C THR A 382 7.53 -16.64 2.85
N GLY A 383 6.82 -17.72 3.15
CA GLY A 383 6.93 -19.01 2.46
C GLY A 383 7.33 -20.15 3.40
N ASP A 384 7.42 -21.37 2.88
CA ASP A 384 7.80 -22.54 3.69
C ASP A 384 9.32 -22.61 3.89
N THR A 385 9.77 -22.17 5.07
CA THR A 385 11.19 -22.13 5.46
C THR A 385 11.65 -23.37 6.24
N ARG A 386 10.74 -24.28 6.62
CA ARG A 386 11.02 -25.36 7.61
C ARG A 386 12.17 -26.28 7.24
N ASN A 387 12.39 -26.48 5.94
CA ASN A 387 13.45 -27.37 5.42
C ASN A 387 14.75 -26.63 5.07
N LEU A 388 14.87 -25.33 5.39
CA LEU A 388 16.01 -24.49 5.02
C LEU A 388 17.00 -24.31 6.18
N THR A 389 17.32 -25.41 6.87
CA THR A 389 18.09 -25.44 8.13
C THR A 389 19.58 -25.11 7.98
N SER A 390 20.12 -25.18 6.77
CA SER A 390 21.54 -24.92 6.48
C SER A 390 21.79 -23.59 5.76
N GLN A 391 20.71 -22.90 5.38
CA GLN A 391 20.73 -21.70 4.59
C GLN A 391 20.70 -20.47 5.49
N PHE A 392 21.45 -19.44 5.11
CA PHE A 392 21.44 -18.16 5.81
C PHE A 392 21.50 -17.00 4.82
N LEU A 393 20.95 -15.86 5.23
CA LEU A 393 21.11 -14.58 4.56
C LEU A 393 22.28 -13.83 5.19
N ASP A 394 23.19 -13.33 4.36
CA ASP A 394 24.32 -12.49 4.75
C ASP A 394 24.13 -11.10 4.16
N PHE A 395 23.98 -10.12 5.05
CA PHE A 395 23.88 -8.70 4.73
C PHE A 395 25.29 -8.13 4.80
N THR A 396 25.83 -7.63 3.70
CA THR A 396 27.21 -7.14 3.62
C THR A 396 27.27 -5.70 3.13
N ASP A 397 28.22 -4.91 3.64
CA ASP A 397 28.49 -3.57 3.12
C ASP A 397 29.17 -3.61 1.73
N ILE A 398 29.51 -2.42 1.21
CA ILE A 398 30.19 -2.24 -0.09
C ILE A 398 31.55 -2.94 -0.16
N ASP A 399 32.23 -3.13 0.97
CA ASP A 399 33.52 -3.79 1.09
C ASP A 399 33.37 -5.31 1.33
N LYS A 400 32.14 -5.83 1.23
CA LYS A 400 31.75 -7.24 1.47
C LYS A 400 31.96 -7.69 2.91
N LYS A 401 32.06 -6.76 3.86
CA LYS A 401 32.10 -7.08 5.29
C LYS A 401 30.69 -7.37 5.77
N SER A 402 30.51 -8.47 6.51
CA SER A 402 29.21 -8.85 7.06
C SER A 402 28.74 -7.82 8.09
N ILE A 403 27.57 -7.24 7.82
CA ILE A 403 26.78 -6.39 8.72
C ILE A 403 25.96 -7.29 9.64
N LYS A 404 25.28 -8.28 9.06
CA LYS A 404 24.40 -9.20 9.78
C LYS A 404 24.30 -10.53 9.02
N LYS A 405 24.37 -11.64 9.75
CA LYS A 405 24.16 -12.99 9.22
C LYS A 405 23.05 -13.68 10.02
N ILE A 406 22.06 -14.23 9.33
CA ILE A 406 20.88 -14.83 9.97
C ILE A 406 20.48 -16.11 9.24
N SER A 407 20.27 -17.19 10.01
CA SER A 407 19.72 -18.44 9.50
C SER A 407 18.29 -18.24 9.00
N ILE A 408 17.91 -18.86 7.88
CA ILE A 408 16.55 -18.72 7.34
C ILE A 408 15.48 -19.20 8.32
N ILE A 409 15.76 -20.28 9.07
CA ILE A 409 14.82 -20.84 10.06
C ILE A 409 14.72 -20.03 11.35
N GLU A 410 15.66 -19.11 11.58
CA GLU A 410 15.70 -18.21 12.75
C GLU A 410 15.47 -16.75 12.33
N PHE A 411 14.97 -16.52 11.13
CA PHE A 411 14.73 -15.17 10.64
C PHE A 411 13.62 -14.52 11.49
N PRO A 412 13.86 -13.32 12.07
CA PRO A 412 12.87 -12.67 12.91
C PRO A 412 11.68 -12.17 12.08
N ASP A 413 10.54 -11.90 12.74
CA ASP A 413 9.36 -11.32 12.07
C ASP A 413 9.70 -10.02 11.31
N GLU A 414 10.54 -9.18 11.91
CA GLU A 414 11.11 -7.98 11.31
C GLU A 414 12.62 -7.89 11.62
N LEU A 415 13.46 -7.89 10.58
CA LEU A 415 14.87 -7.53 10.67
C LEU A 415 15.07 -6.09 10.19
N ARG A 416 15.69 -5.25 11.02
CA ARG A 416 16.02 -3.87 10.65
C ARG A 416 17.49 -3.71 10.31
N ILE A 417 17.76 -3.06 9.18
CA ILE A 417 19.09 -2.71 8.69
C ILE A 417 19.08 -1.22 8.38
N GLN A 418 20.11 -0.49 8.81
CA GLN A 418 20.27 0.91 8.42
C GLN A 418 20.34 1.00 6.89
N SER A 419 19.48 1.84 6.30
CA SER A 419 19.49 2.07 4.86
C SER A 419 20.82 2.66 4.40
N GLY A 420 21.17 2.34 3.15
CA GLY A 420 22.41 2.70 2.51
C GLY A 420 22.77 1.64 1.49
N ASN A 421 24.07 1.49 1.24
CA ASN A 421 24.59 0.64 0.19
C ASN A 421 25.04 -0.69 0.80
N PHE A 422 24.23 -1.72 0.61
CA PHE A 422 24.54 -3.07 1.09
C PHE A 422 24.05 -4.12 0.10
N SER A 423 24.50 -5.36 0.28
CA SER A 423 24.02 -6.51 -0.47
C SER A 423 23.43 -7.53 0.47
N VAL A 424 22.39 -8.23 0.02
CA VAL A 424 21.85 -9.41 0.68
C VAL A 424 22.21 -10.62 -0.15
N ARG A 425 22.86 -11.60 0.47
CA ARG A 425 23.27 -12.83 -0.20
C ARG A 425 22.69 -14.06 0.48
N LEU A 426 22.00 -14.89 -0.30
CA LEU A 426 21.69 -16.25 0.12
C LEU A 426 22.94 -17.12 0.06
N ASN A 427 23.25 -17.78 1.16
CA ASN A 427 24.28 -18.79 1.23
C ASN A 427 23.65 -20.17 1.44
N GLY A 428 24.13 -21.16 0.69
CA GLY A 428 23.57 -22.52 0.65
C GLY A 428 22.81 -22.80 -0.64
N LYS A 429 22.10 -23.94 -0.67
CA LYS A 429 21.31 -24.34 -1.84
C LYS A 429 20.03 -23.52 -1.92
N LEU A 430 19.71 -23.06 -3.14
CA LEU A 430 18.44 -22.40 -3.43
C LEU A 430 17.24 -23.33 -3.14
N PRO A 431 16.16 -22.80 -2.55
CA PRO A 431 15.00 -23.58 -2.17
C PRO A 431 14.18 -24.00 -3.40
N THR A 432 13.61 -25.21 -3.37
CA THR A 432 12.71 -25.69 -4.44
C THR A 432 11.34 -25.04 -4.35
N SER A 433 10.81 -24.90 -3.13
CA SER A 433 9.62 -24.10 -2.86
C SER A 433 10.05 -22.63 -2.80
N PRO A 434 9.38 -21.72 -3.53
CA PRO A 434 9.75 -20.31 -3.48
C PRO A 434 9.53 -19.72 -2.08
N ILE A 435 10.43 -18.83 -1.67
CA ILE A 435 10.24 -17.95 -0.52
C ILE A 435 10.40 -16.51 -0.98
N LEU A 436 9.74 -15.58 -0.30
CA LEU A 436 9.85 -14.15 -0.53
C LEU A 436 10.65 -13.52 0.59
N LEU A 437 11.67 -12.74 0.23
CA LEU A 437 12.28 -11.75 1.12
C LEU A 437 11.59 -10.42 0.84
N ASN A 438 10.63 -10.06 1.70
CA ASN A 438 9.93 -8.79 1.62
C ASN A 438 10.77 -7.72 2.29
N TYR A 439 10.67 -6.50 1.79
CA TYR A 439 11.34 -5.35 2.38
C TYR A 439 10.50 -4.09 2.22
N TYR A 440 10.59 -3.21 3.21
CA TYR A 440 10.06 -1.87 3.13
C TYR A 440 10.89 -0.89 3.98
N THR A 441 10.83 0.40 3.67
CA THR A 441 11.45 1.44 4.49
C THR A 441 10.48 1.95 5.54
N ILE A 442 10.99 2.21 6.73
CA ILE A 442 10.31 3.02 7.74
C ILE A 442 11.14 4.28 7.99
N PRO A 443 10.51 5.42 8.28
CA PRO A 443 11.23 6.54 8.88
C PRO A 443 11.98 6.04 10.10
N LYS A 444 13.25 6.41 10.21
CA LYS A 444 14.01 6.18 11.43
C LYS A 444 13.34 7.03 12.49
N ASP A 445 12.69 6.37 13.46
CA ASP A 445 12.00 7.06 14.53
C ASP A 445 13.01 7.89 15.31
N SER A 446 13.03 9.18 14.98
CA SER A 446 13.99 10.10 15.54
C SER A 446 13.52 10.70 16.85
N ALA A 447 12.22 10.58 17.16
CA ALA A 447 11.66 10.91 18.45
C ALA A 447 12.14 9.96 19.55
N THR A 448 12.44 8.70 19.23
CA THR A 448 13.01 7.71 20.17
C THR A 448 14.50 7.44 19.99
N LEU A 449 15.17 8.14 19.07
CA LEU A 449 16.62 8.05 18.87
C LEU A 449 17.39 8.55 20.10
N TYR A 450 16.89 9.61 20.72
CA TYR A 450 17.57 10.27 21.84
C TYR A 450 16.82 10.15 23.17
N CYS A 451 15.50 9.88 23.13
CA CYS A 451 14.65 9.96 24.30
C CYS A 451 13.66 8.80 24.34
N ARG A 452 13.76 7.93 25.34
CA ARG A 452 12.87 6.77 25.51
C ARG A 452 12.22 6.70 26.89
N GLU A 453 12.89 7.26 27.90
CA GLU A 453 12.46 7.31 29.30
C GLU A 453 12.83 8.67 29.90
N ILE A 454 12.43 8.91 31.15
CA ILE A 454 12.88 10.09 31.90
C ILE A 454 14.36 9.87 32.29
N VAL A 455 15.24 10.74 31.81
CA VAL A 455 16.66 10.71 32.16
C VAL A 455 16.84 11.26 33.58
N ALA A 456 17.30 10.43 34.50
CA ALA A 456 17.60 10.85 35.88
C ALA A 456 18.99 11.49 35.98
N LEU A 457 19.07 12.70 36.51
CA LEU A 457 20.28 13.48 36.71
C LEU A 457 20.41 13.80 38.21
N ASN A 458 21.29 13.08 38.90
CA ASN A 458 21.36 13.09 40.37
C ASN A 458 22.62 13.75 40.96
N ASP A 459 23.49 14.28 40.10
CA ASP A 459 24.72 14.94 40.52
C ASP A 459 24.45 16.39 40.96
N SER A 460 25.39 17.01 41.69
CA SER A 460 25.25 18.42 42.10
C SER A 460 25.43 19.40 40.94
N THR A 461 25.98 18.97 39.81
CA THR A 461 26.17 19.75 38.60
C THR A 461 26.16 18.82 37.40
N GLY A 462 25.74 19.31 36.23
CA GLY A 462 25.91 18.57 34.99
C GLY A 462 25.43 19.34 33.78
N THR A 463 25.52 18.70 32.62
CA THR A 463 25.12 19.26 31.33
C THR A 463 24.28 18.23 30.58
N PHE A 464 23.22 18.67 29.92
CA PHE A 464 22.42 17.84 29.02
C PHE A 464 21.90 18.66 27.83
N GLU A 465 21.51 17.97 26.77
CA GLU A 465 21.02 18.55 25.52
C GLU A 465 19.90 17.67 24.96
N ASP A 466 19.21 18.14 23.92
CA ASP A 466 18.08 17.44 23.28
C ASP A 466 18.46 16.12 22.59
N GLY A 467 19.77 15.91 22.39
CA GLY A 467 20.36 14.66 21.91
C GLY A 467 20.65 14.62 20.41
N SER A 468 20.30 15.66 19.65
CA SER A 468 20.63 15.76 18.22
C SER A 468 22.12 16.02 17.93
N GLY A 469 22.91 16.40 18.93
CA GLY A 469 24.32 16.78 18.78
C GLY A 469 24.48 17.96 17.81
N GLU A 470 25.32 17.80 16.78
CA GLU A 470 25.56 18.85 15.78
C GLU A 470 24.43 18.96 14.73
N ALA A 471 23.56 17.96 14.66
CA ALA A 471 22.42 17.93 13.74
C ALA A 471 21.25 18.76 14.30
N ASN A 472 20.31 19.11 13.42
CA ASN A 472 19.05 19.66 13.89
C ASN A 472 18.25 18.56 14.60
N TYR A 473 17.44 18.91 15.59
CA TYR A 473 16.56 17.95 16.26
C TYR A 473 15.53 17.38 15.27
N THR A 474 14.73 16.42 15.71
CA THR A 474 13.70 15.82 14.85
C THR A 474 12.30 16.08 15.36
N GLY A 475 11.33 15.96 14.47
CA GLY A 475 9.93 16.14 14.84
C GLY A 475 9.36 15.00 15.70
N ASN A 476 8.25 15.30 16.39
CA ASN A 476 7.50 14.41 17.27
C ASN A 476 8.26 13.91 18.51
N CYS A 477 9.31 14.61 18.95
CA CYS A 477 10.06 14.31 20.16
C CYS A 477 9.22 14.54 21.43
N SER A 478 9.48 13.75 22.47
CA SER A 478 8.95 13.94 23.83
C SER A 478 9.98 13.48 24.86
N CYS A 479 10.93 14.36 25.17
CA CYS A 479 12.10 14.06 26.00
C CYS A 479 11.94 14.63 27.41
N LYS A 480 12.25 13.86 28.44
CA LYS A 480 12.18 14.33 29.83
C LYS A 480 13.48 14.10 30.59
N TRP A 481 13.89 15.10 31.36
CA TRP A 481 15.01 15.00 32.30
C TRP A 481 14.51 15.32 33.71
N GLN A 482 14.76 14.42 34.64
CA GLN A 482 14.50 14.63 36.07
C GLN A 482 15.81 14.95 36.76
N ILE A 483 15.98 16.21 37.17
CA ILE A 483 17.12 16.62 37.99
C ILE A 483 16.71 16.50 39.45
N THR A 484 17.51 15.79 40.24
CA THR A 484 17.35 15.67 41.70
C THR A 484 18.68 15.93 42.38
N VAL A 485 18.75 17.02 43.15
CA VAL A 485 19.94 17.35 43.95
C VAL A 485 19.68 17.05 45.44
N ALA A 486 20.70 17.20 46.28
CA ALA A 486 20.57 17.00 47.71
C ALA A 486 19.48 17.90 48.34
N GLN A 487 18.79 17.38 49.36
CA GLN A 487 17.75 18.11 50.08
C GLN A 487 18.30 19.42 50.68
N GLY A 488 17.50 20.49 50.64
CA GLY A 488 17.91 21.81 51.14
C GLY A 488 18.72 22.66 50.16
N LYS A 489 18.92 22.18 48.92
CA LYS A 489 19.50 22.95 47.81
C LYS A 489 18.42 23.48 46.87
N ASN A 490 18.81 24.50 46.10
CA ASN A 490 18.09 24.99 44.93
C ASN A 490 18.79 24.50 43.65
N ILE A 491 18.09 24.56 42.52
CA ILE A 491 18.65 24.15 41.21
C ILE A 491 18.70 25.38 40.30
N ARG A 492 19.89 25.71 39.81
CA ARG A 492 20.08 26.71 38.75
C ARG A 492 20.17 26.01 37.40
N LEU A 493 19.47 26.52 36.39
CA LEU A 493 19.54 26.10 34.99
C LEU A 493 20.04 27.25 34.13
N ASP A 494 21.08 27.00 33.34
CA ASP A 494 21.65 27.96 32.39
C ASP A 494 21.66 27.34 30.99
N PHE A 495 20.91 27.95 30.05
CA PHE A 495 20.94 27.57 28.64
C PHE A 495 22.22 28.08 27.99
N THR A 496 22.98 27.19 27.34
CA THR A 496 24.19 27.55 26.57
C THR A 496 23.97 27.50 25.06
N GLN A 497 22.88 26.88 24.61
CA GLN A 497 22.43 26.81 23.22
C GLN A 497 20.90 26.71 23.22
N PHE A 498 20.26 27.39 22.28
CA PHE A 498 18.80 27.34 22.10
C PHE A 498 18.39 27.81 20.70
N ALA A 499 17.78 26.94 19.91
CA ALA A 499 17.10 27.27 18.67
C ALA A 499 16.03 26.22 18.36
N LEU A 500 14.76 26.61 18.47
CA LEU A 500 13.57 25.80 18.25
C LEU A 500 12.61 26.50 17.28
N GLU A 501 11.70 25.75 16.64
CA GLU A 501 10.57 26.32 15.91
C GLU A 501 9.75 27.20 16.85
N ASP A 502 9.47 28.43 16.42
CA ASP A 502 8.72 29.36 17.24
C ASP A 502 7.29 28.87 17.48
N ILE A 503 6.82 28.99 18.72
CA ILE A 503 5.48 28.60 19.22
C ILE A 503 5.21 27.08 19.23
N LYS A 504 5.65 26.33 18.22
CA LYS A 504 5.34 24.90 18.01
C LYS A 504 6.15 23.99 18.91
N ASP A 505 7.45 24.23 18.97
CA ASP A 505 8.40 23.38 19.70
C ASP A 505 8.77 24.03 21.02
N ASN A 506 8.81 23.24 22.09
CA ASN A 506 8.81 23.79 23.44
C ASN A 506 9.70 23.01 24.40
N VAL A 507 10.48 23.76 25.19
CA VAL A 507 11.09 23.29 26.44
C VAL A 507 10.24 23.80 27.60
N LEU A 508 9.63 22.87 28.33
CA LEU A 508 8.80 23.13 29.50
C LEU A 508 9.58 22.78 30.77
N ILE A 509 9.54 23.66 31.76
CA ILE A 509 10.23 23.48 33.04
C ILE A 509 9.18 23.35 34.14
N PHE A 510 9.23 22.28 34.92
CA PHE A 510 8.32 22.01 36.02
C PHE A 510 9.08 21.88 37.33
N LYS A 511 8.54 22.45 38.41
CA LYS A 511 9.03 22.22 39.77
C LYS A 511 8.65 20.82 40.24
N GLY A 512 9.57 20.11 40.89
CA GLY A 512 9.33 18.76 41.40
C GLY A 512 9.55 17.67 40.35
N ASN A 513 8.73 16.61 40.40
CA ASN A 513 8.88 15.40 39.59
C ASN A 513 7.66 15.06 38.70
N GLY A 514 6.75 16.02 38.52
CA GLY A 514 5.52 15.85 37.76
C GLY A 514 5.32 16.92 36.68
N THR A 515 4.44 16.64 35.73
CA THR A 515 4.07 17.56 34.64
C THR A 515 2.71 18.23 34.88
N GLN A 516 2.37 18.48 36.14
CA GLN A 516 1.13 19.15 36.52
C GLN A 516 1.22 20.64 36.18
N GLN A 517 0.13 21.24 35.69
CA GLN A 517 0.12 22.61 35.17
C GLN A 517 0.51 23.63 36.24
N GLU A 518 0.08 23.43 37.47
CA GLU A 518 0.38 24.25 38.65
C GLU A 518 1.87 24.30 39.01
N ASN A 519 2.64 23.31 38.55
CA ASN A 519 4.08 23.22 38.80
C ASN A 519 4.91 23.76 37.62
N MET A 520 4.29 24.17 36.50
CA MET A 520 5.00 24.69 35.33
C MET A 520 5.58 26.08 35.64
N MET A 521 6.90 26.18 35.62
CA MET A 521 7.64 27.41 35.90
C MET A 521 7.92 28.23 34.65
N ALA A 522 8.22 27.57 33.54
CA ALA A 522 8.60 28.24 32.30
C ALA A 522 8.27 27.40 31.07
N ARG A 523 8.08 28.11 29.95
CA ARG A 523 7.92 27.57 28.60
C ARG A 523 8.77 28.41 27.66
N PHE A 524 9.69 27.77 26.95
CA PHE A 524 10.57 28.42 25.97
C PHE A 524 10.37 27.82 24.58
N SER A 525 10.35 28.69 23.56
CA SER A 525 10.28 28.38 22.13
C SER A 525 11.07 29.42 21.33
N GLY A 526 11.30 29.18 20.04
CA GLY A 526 12.02 30.11 19.17
C GLY A 526 13.54 30.02 19.29
N ASP A 527 14.25 31.05 18.81
CA ASP A 527 15.71 31.08 18.66
C ASP A 527 16.44 31.99 19.66
N LYS A 528 15.71 32.60 20.59
CA LYS A 528 16.29 33.48 21.61
C LYS A 528 16.75 32.67 22.81
N LEU A 529 18.02 32.82 23.17
CA LEU A 529 18.61 32.15 24.33
C LEU A 529 17.83 32.49 25.62
N PRO A 530 17.25 31.49 26.33
CA PRO A 530 16.48 31.73 27.53
C PRO A 530 17.31 32.32 28.68
N PRO A 531 16.69 33.08 29.61
CA PRO A 531 17.37 33.55 30.80
C PRO A 531 17.71 32.41 31.75
N SER A 532 18.70 32.64 32.62
CA SER A 532 19.03 31.73 33.74
C SER A 532 17.85 31.60 34.69
N LEU A 533 17.54 30.38 35.11
CA LEU A 533 16.46 30.07 36.05
C LEU A 533 17.03 29.51 37.35
N VAL A 534 16.55 30.01 38.49
CA VAL A 534 16.81 29.41 39.81
C VAL A 534 15.48 28.87 40.34
N ILE A 535 15.45 27.57 40.59
CA ILE A 535 14.30 26.82 41.07
C ILE A 535 14.48 26.55 42.56
N ASP A 536 13.54 27.03 43.36
CA ASP A 536 13.48 26.74 44.79
C ASP A 536 13.04 25.30 45.03
N GLY A 537 13.92 24.52 45.65
CA GLY A 537 13.72 23.09 45.91
C GLY A 537 14.72 22.20 45.16
N ASN A 538 14.80 20.94 45.59
CA ASN A 538 15.84 20.02 45.16
C ASN A 538 15.46 19.13 43.97
N GLN A 539 14.33 19.41 43.29
CA GLN A 539 13.84 18.63 42.15
C GLN A 539 13.26 19.55 41.06
N VAL A 540 13.64 19.31 39.82
CA VAL A 540 13.07 19.96 38.63
C VAL A 540 12.94 18.95 37.50
N LEU A 541 11.85 19.03 36.74
CA LEU A 541 11.61 18.23 35.54
C LEU A 541 11.62 19.14 34.30
N VAL A 542 12.44 18.79 33.33
CA VAL A 542 12.53 19.47 32.02
C VAL A 542 11.87 18.57 30.97
N TRP A 543 10.96 19.12 30.16
CA TRP A 543 10.24 18.38 29.12
C TRP A 543 10.33 19.10 27.76
N PHE A 544 10.99 18.47 26.80
CA PHE A 544 11.10 18.96 25.42
C PHE A 544 10.10 18.23 24.53
N ILE A 545 9.28 18.99 23.80
CA ILE A 545 8.25 18.48 22.88
C ILE A 545 8.35 19.17 21.53
N THR A 546 8.22 18.40 20.45
CA THR A 546 8.26 18.94 19.07
C THR A 546 7.10 18.45 18.22
N ASP A 547 6.72 19.24 17.21
CA ASP A 547 5.74 18.85 16.19
C ASP A 547 6.41 18.11 15.01
N ARG A 548 5.70 17.81 13.91
CA ARG A 548 6.26 17.04 12.78
C ARG A 548 7.25 17.85 11.92
N ASN A 549 7.11 19.16 11.85
CA ASN A 549 7.77 20.02 10.85
C ASN A 549 8.83 20.91 11.50
N HIS A 550 9.56 21.64 10.66
CA HIS A 550 10.55 22.68 11.00
C HIS A 550 11.48 22.37 12.18
N HIS A 551 12.69 21.91 11.89
CA HIS A 551 13.63 21.50 12.94
C HIS A 551 14.88 22.36 12.94
N ASP A 552 15.28 22.83 14.13
CA ASP A 552 16.42 23.71 14.36
C ASP A 552 17.51 23.05 15.23
N LYS A 553 18.47 23.85 15.73
CA LYS A 553 19.67 23.38 16.44
C LYS A 553 19.44 22.85 17.86
N GLY A 554 18.21 22.87 18.37
CA GLY A 554 17.89 22.26 19.67
C GLY A 554 18.38 23.11 20.84
N PHE A 555 18.75 22.47 21.95
CA PHE A 555 19.18 23.20 23.15
C PHE A 555 20.24 22.46 23.95
N LYS A 556 20.98 23.21 24.76
CA LYS A 556 21.92 22.68 25.76
C LYS A 556 21.78 23.44 27.06
N ILE A 557 21.68 22.71 28.17
CA ILE A 557 21.50 23.26 29.52
C ILE A 557 22.60 22.75 30.44
N ASN A 558 23.21 23.67 31.18
CA ASN A 558 23.98 23.37 32.37
C ASN A 558 23.10 23.52 33.61
N TYR A 559 23.17 22.56 34.53
CA TYR A 559 22.51 22.65 35.82
C TYR A 559 23.50 22.62 36.97
N GLN A 560 23.17 23.32 38.06
CA GLN A 560 23.99 23.38 39.27
C GLN A 560 23.12 23.49 40.52
N ALA A 561 23.45 22.70 41.54
CA ALA A 561 22.93 22.84 42.89
C ALA A 561 23.51 24.11 43.53
N THR A 562 22.63 25.00 43.97
CA THR A 562 23.01 26.22 44.71
C THR A 562 22.51 26.11 46.16
N ASP A 563 23.19 26.82 47.07
CA ASP A 563 22.67 26.95 48.42
C ASP A 563 21.32 27.68 48.38
N ALA A 564 20.35 27.17 49.14
CA ALA A 564 19.12 27.91 49.38
C ALA A 564 19.51 29.22 50.06
N SER A 565 19.27 30.35 49.39
CA SER A 565 19.44 31.66 50.02
C SER A 565 18.59 31.68 51.30
N PRO A 566 19.15 32.04 52.48
CA PRO A 566 18.33 32.31 53.64
C PRO A 566 17.34 33.40 53.26
N GLY A 567 16.05 33.08 53.25
CA GLY A 567 15.02 34.06 52.94
C GLY A 567 15.17 35.28 53.85
N VAL A 568 15.37 36.46 53.26
CA VAL A 568 15.04 37.69 53.96
C VAL A 568 13.53 37.68 54.09
N VAL A 569 13.04 37.50 55.32
CA VAL A 569 11.65 37.77 55.65
C VAL A 569 11.40 39.24 55.34
N GLN A 570 10.56 39.51 54.33
CA GLN A 570 9.86 40.79 54.18
C GLN A 570 8.37 40.58 54.41
#